data_AF-A0A433EH32-F1
#
_entry.id   AF-A0A433EH32-F1
#
_cell.length_a   1.000
_cell.length_b   1.000
_cell.length_c   1.000
_cell.angle_alpha   90.00
_cell.angle_beta   90.00
_cell.angle_gamma   90.00
#
_symmetry.space_group_name_H-M   'P 1'
#
loop_
_entity.id
_entity.type
_entity.pdbx_description
1 polymer ?
#
loop_
_entity_poly.entity_id
_entity_poly.type
_entity_poly.pdbx_seq_one_letter_code
_entity_poly.pdbx_strand_id
1 'polypeptide(L)'
;MPWWFWVLLWGALSITALLFLAFLGYRALVRGFTLLDDVTTWAESIEQSFDDAEANVRRKIPAEQTLGIFTPVSAAYNNYEQGKQTRRSERIKRRVSRRDRLGQPQNIGDLL
;
A
#
# COMPACT_ATOMS: atom_id res chain seq x y z
N MET A 1 -8.06 48.94 -55.75
CA MET A 1 -7.36 48.12 -54.72
C MET A 1 -6.35 47.25 -55.44
N PRO A 2 -5.03 47.41 -55.20
CA PRO A 2 -4.02 46.65 -55.93
C PRO A 2 -4.15 45.16 -55.58
N TRP A 3 -4.19 44.30 -56.61
CA TRP A 3 -4.17 42.82 -56.53
C TRP A 3 -3.26 42.30 -55.42
N TRP A 4 -2.10 42.92 -55.24
CA TRP A 4 -1.08 42.55 -54.26
C TRP A 4 -1.58 42.45 -52.82
N PHE A 5 -2.59 43.24 -52.46
CA PHE A 5 -3.20 43.18 -51.13
C PHE A 5 -3.77 41.80 -50.82
N TRP A 6 -4.40 41.14 -51.79
CA TRP A 6 -4.98 39.81 -51.60
C TRP A 6 -3.91 38.74 -51.37
N VAL A 7 -2.80 38.80 -52.09
CA VAL A 7 -1.67 37.86 -51.90
C VAL A 7 -1.08 38.00 -50.50
N LEU A 8 -0.90 39.23 -50.03
CA LEU A 8 -0.40 39.50 -48.67
C LEU A 8 -1.38 39.05 -47.59
N LEU A 9 -2.68 39.26 -47.80
CA LEU A 9 -3.73 38.83 -46.88
C LEU A 9 -3.74 37.31 -46.73
N TRP A 10 -3.77 36.58 -47.85
CA TRP A 10 -3.75 35.11 -47.82
C TRP A 10 -2.43 34.57 -47.25
N GLY A 11 -1.30 35.17 -47.59
CA GLY A 11 0.01 34.78 -47.03
C GLY A 11 0.08 34.94 -45.52
N ALA A 12 -0.33 36.11 -44.99
CA ALA A 12 -0.39 36.35 -43.55
C ALA A 12 -1.35 35.38 -42.85
N LEU A 13 -2.50 35.08 -43.47
CA LEU A 13 -3.49 34.15 -42.93
C LEU A 13 -2.94 32.72 -42.87
N SER A 14 -2.27 32.26 -43.93
CA SER A 14 -1.63 30.94 -43.97
C SER A 14 -0.50 30.80 -42.95
N ILE A 15 0.35 31.82 -42.81
CA ILE A 15 1.43 31.83 -41.80
C ILE A 15 0.84 31.80 -40.39
N THR A 16 -0.19 32.60 -40.14
CA THR A 16 -0.85 32.62 -38.83
C THR A 16 -1.49 31.27 -38.50
N ALA A 17 -2.15 30.64 -39.47
CA ALA A 17 -2.73 29.31 -39.29
C ALA A 17 -1.64 28.24 -39.03
N LEU A 18 -0.53 28.29 -39.76
CA LEU A 18 0.61 27.39 -39.54
C LEU A 18 1.24 27.58 -38.16
N LEU A 19 1.45 28.82 -37.74
CA LEU A 19 1.98 29.11 -36.40
C LEU A 19 1.02 28.63 -35.31
N PHE A 20 -0.28 28.81 -35.51
CA PHE A 20 -1.29 28.34 -34.57
C PHE A 20 -1.31 26.80 -34.46
N LEU A 21 -1.22 26.10 -35.59
CA LEU A 21 -1.12 24.64 -35.62
C LEU A 21 0.18 24.14 -34.99
N ALA A 22 1.32 24.78 -35.30
CA ALA A 22 2.60 24.44 -34.70
C ALA A 22 2.60 24.66 -33.18
N PHE A 23 2.01 25.76 -32.72
CA PHE A 23 1.85 26.06 -31.30
C PHE A 23 0.95 25.04 -30.59
N LEU A 24 -0.19 24.68 -31.19
CA LEU A 24 -1.08 23.65 -30.65
C LEU A 24 -0.40 22.29 -30.61
N GLY A 25 0.28 21.89 -31.68
CA GLY A 25 1.03 20.65 -31.76
C GLY A 25 2.11 20.58 -30.68
N TYR A 26 2.92 21.64 -30.55
CA TYR A 26 3.93 21.74 -29.50
C TYR A 26 3.30 21.63 -28.09
N ARG A 27 2.23 22.38 -27.84
CA ARG A 27 1.55 22.36 -26.53
C ARG A 27 0.93 21.00 -26.22
N ALA A 28 0.34 20.34 -27.21
CA ALA A 28 -0.25 19.02 -27.07
C ALA A 28 0.82 17.95 -26.81
N LEU A 29 1.95 18.02 -27.51
CA LEU A 29 3.08 17.10 -27.31
C LEU A 29 3.67 17.27 -25.91
N VAL A 30 4.00 18.50 -25.49
CA VAL A 30 4.55 18.75 -24.16
C VAL A 30 3.61 18.27 -23.05
N ARG A 31 2.30 18.52 -23.18
CA ARG A 31 1.29 18.04 -22.22
C ARG A 31 1.02 16.53 -22.32
N GLY A 32 1.16 15.95 -23.50
CA GLY A 32 0.98 14.52 -23.71
C GLY A 32 2.10 13.73 -23.04
N PHE A 33 3.34 14.20 -23.16
CA PHE A 33 4.48 13.57 -22.51
C PHE A 33 4.40 13.64 -20.98
N THR A 34 3.88 14.72 -20.40
CA THR A 34 3.67 14.77 -18.93
C THR A 34 2.66 13.74 -18.46
N LEU A 35 1.60 13.50 -19.23
CA LEU A 35 0.59 12.48 -18.88
C LEU A 35 1.15 11.05 -19.02
N LEU A 36 2.06 10.81 -19.96
CA LEU A 36 2.71 9.51 -20.11
C LEU A 36 3.59 9.19 -18.90
N ASP A 37 4.29 10.17 -18.35
CA ASP A 37 5.14 10.00 -17.15
C ASP A 37 4.31 9.68 -15.90
N ASP A 38 3.14 10.32 -15.77
CA ASP A 38 2.17 10.00 -14.70
C ASP A 38 1.61 8.57 -14.86
N VAL A 39 1.40 8.11 -16.10
CA VAL A 39 0.93 6.75 -16.37
C VAL A 39 2.01 5.71 -16.11
N THR A 40 3.27 5.98 -16.44
CA THR A 40 4.38 5.06 -16.16
C THR A 40 4.63 4.94 -14.66
N THR A 41 4.63 6.05 -13.93
CA THR A 41 4.77 6.03 -12.46
C THR A 41 3.61 5.28 -11.78
N TRP A 42 2.38 5.46 -12.28
CA TRP A 42 1.24 4.66 -11.82
C TRP A 42 1.39 3.17 -12.12
N ALA A 43 1.84 2.81 -13.33
CA ALA A 43 2.08 1.42 -13.70
C ALA A 43 3.14 0.76 -12.80
N GLU A 44 4.22 1.46 -12.50
CA GLU A 44 5.29 0.98 -11.61
C GLU A 44 4.81 0.80 -10.17
N SER A 45 3.92 1.66 -9.68
CA SER A 45 3.29 1.50 -8.35
C SER A 45 2.42 0.24 -8.25
N ILE A 46 1.78 -0.16 -9.36
CA ILE A 46 0.98 -1.38 -9.43
C ILE A 46 1.88 -2.60 -9.40
N GLU A 47 2.95 -2.60 -10.21
CA GLU A 47 3.93 -3.70 -10.24
C GLU A 47 4.54 -3.92 -8.85
N GLN A 48 4.93 -2.85 -8.16
CA GLN A 48 5.44 -2.92 -6.80
C GLN A 48 4.40 -3.49 -5.80
N SER A 49 3.12 -3.12 -5.96
CA SER A 49 2.03 -3.66 -5.14
C SER A 49 1.81 -5.16 -5.37
N PHE A 50 2.00 -5.64 -6.60
CA PHE A 50 1.93 -7.07 -6.94
C PHE A 50 3.13 -7.85 -6.35
N ASP A 51 4.34 -7.31 -6.45
CA ASP A 51 5.54 -7.91 -5.85
C ASP A 51 5.42 -8.02 -4.32
N ASP A 52 4.95 -6.96 -3.68
CA ASP A 52 4.67 -6.95 -2.23
C ASP A 52 3.57 -7.96 -1.86
N ALA A 53 2.54 -8.10 -2.69
CA ALA A 53 1.50 -9.10 -2.49
C ALA A 53 2.05 -10.52 -2.64
N GLU A 54 2.88 -10.80 -3.65
CA GLU A 54 3.50 -12.12 -3.83
C GLU A 54 4.44 -12.46 -2.66
N ALA A 55 5.26 -11.50 -2.23
CA ALA A 55 6.14 -11.65 -1.08
C ALA A 55 5.35 -11.92 0.22
N ASN A 56 4.18 -11.30 0.39
CA ASN A 56 3.30 -11.53 1.53
C ASN A 56 2.54 -12.86 1.46
N VAL A 57 2.10 -13.30 0.27
CA VAL A 57 1.46 -14.61 0.07
C VAL A 57 2.43 -15.74 0.44
N ARG A 58 3.71 -15.63 0.05
CA ARG A 58 4.74 -16.61 0.48
C ARG A 58 4.94 -16.65 2.00
N ARG A 59 4.66 -15.55 2.71
CA ARG A 59 4.88 -15.41 4.16
C ARG A 59 3.65 -15.75 5.01
N LYS A 60 2.44 -15.76 4.44
CA LYS A 60 1.18 -15.90 5.17
C LYS A 60 0.17 -16.76 4.42
N ILE A 61 0.47 -18.03 4.19
CA ILE A 61 -0.61 -19.02 4.20
C ILE A 61 -0.82 -19.33 5.67
N PRO A 62 -1.91 -18.84 6.31
CA PRO A 62 -2.22 -19.28 7.66
C PRO A 62 -2.35 -20.79 7.61
N ALA A 63 -1.65 -21.50 8.49
CA ALA A 63 -1.84 -22.95 8.64
C ALA A 63 -3.34 -23.23 8.70
N GLU A 64 -3.77 -24.23 7.94
CA GLU A 64 -5.15 -24.63 7.74
C GLU A 64 -5.92 -24.54 9.07
N GLN A 65 -6.72 -23.49 9.23
CA GLN A 65 -7.50 -23.29 10.44
C GLN A 65 -8.63 -24.29 10.38
N THR A 66 -8.43 -25.44 11.04
CA THR A 66 -9.49 -26.42 11.18
C THR A 66 -10.65 -25.74 11.89
N LEU A 67 -11.80 -25.73 11.23
CA LEU A 67 -13.03 -25.19 11.82
C LEU A 67 -13.24 -25.89 13.16
N GLY A 68 -13.48 -25.11 14.23
CA GLY A 68 -13.61 -25.64 15.59
C GLY A 68 -14.68 -26.74 15.74
N ILE A 69 -15.60 -26.83 14.79
CA ILE A 69 -16.64 -27.87 14.66
C ILE A 69 -16.03 -29.26 14.46
N PHE A 70 -14.89 -29.38 13.76
CA PHE A 70 -14.22 -30.65 13.49
C PHE A 70 -13.13 -31.00 14.50
N THR A 71 -12.91 -30.15 15.50
CA THR A 71 -11.89 -30.42 16.53
C THR A 71 -12.45 -31.42 17.55
N PRO A 72 -11.76 -32.54 17.82
CA PRO A 72 -12.16 -33.45 18.89
C PRO A 72 -12.30 -32.71 20.23
N VAL A 73 -13.31 -33.04 21.03
CA VAL A 73 -13.60 -32.36 22.31
C VAL A 73 -12.38 -32.33 23.24
N SER A 74 -11.60 -33.42 23.29
CA SER A 74 -10.36 -33.49 24.08
C SER A 74 -9.31 -32.49 23.61
N ALA A 75 -9.12 -32.34 22.29
CA ALA A 75 -8.20 -31.37 21.73
C ALA A 75 -8.67 -29.93 22.00
N ALA A 76 -9.96 -29.65 21.86
CA ALA A 76 -10.53 -28.34 22.16
C ALA A 76 -10.36 -27.98 23.66
N TYR A 77 -10.61 -28.93 24.56
CA TYR A 77 -10.40 -28.75 25.99
C TYR A 77 -8.93 -28.49 26.34
N ASN A 78 -8.01 -29.25 25.75
CA ASN A 78 -6.57 -29.06 25.95
C ASN A 78 -6.12 -27.68 25.46
N ASN A 79 -6.57 -27.25 24.29
CA ASN A 79 -6.28 -25.92 23.75
C ASN A 79 -6.83 -24.81 24.66
N TYR A 80 -8.02 -25.02 25.22
CA TYR A 80 -8.63 -24.09 26.18
C TYR A 80 -7.80 -23.98 27.48
N GLU A 81 -7.45 -25.10 28.10
CA GLU A 81 -6.64 -25.11 29.33
C GLU A 81 -5.24 -24.54 29.07
N GLN A 82 -4.59 -24.88 27.96
CA GLN A 82 -3.33 -24.26 27.55
C GLN A 82 -3.47 -22.74 27.41
N GLY A 83 -4.48 -22.26 26.68
CA GLY A 83 -4.73 -20.84 26.51
C GLY A 83 -4.99 -20.12 27.84
N LYS A 84 -5.70 -20.76 28.77
CA LYS A 84 -5.94 -20.24 30.13
C LYS A 84 -4.64 -20.11 30.93
N GLN A 85 -3.78 -21.12 30.89
CA GLN A 85 -2.46 -21.08 31.55
C GLN A 85 -1.55 -20.02 30.92
N THR A 86 -1.55 -19.88 29.59
CA THR A 86 -0.79 -18.83 28.89
C THR A 86 -1.23 -17.44 29.33
N ARG A 87 -2.53 -17.15 29.37
CA ARG A 87 -3.04 -15.85 29.85
C ARG A 87 -2.67 -15.60 31.32
N ARG A 88 -2.72 -16.63 32.18
CA ARG A 88 -2.29 -16.51 33.58
C ARG A 88 -0.81 -16.17 33.68
N SER A 89 0.05 -16.89 32.97
CA SER A 89 1.50 -16.66 33.00
C SER A 89 1.88 -15.30 32.41
N GLU A 90 1.23 -14.85 31.34
CA GLU A 90 1.45 -13.50 30.79
C GLU A 90 1.08 -12.39 31.79
N ARG A 91 -0.04 -12.54 32.51
CA ARG A 91 -0.45 -11.58 33.54
C ARG A 91 0.58 -11.53 34.68
N ILE A 92 1.10 -12.69 35.10
CA ILE A 92 2.15 -12.77 36.12
C ILE A 92 3.42 -12.08 35.61
N LYS A 93 3.88 -12.39 34.40
CA LYS A 93 5.05 -11.74 33.77
C LYS A 93 4.92 -10.22 33.75
N ARG A 94 3.75 -9.68 33.37
CA ARG A 94 3.48 -8.23 33.37
C ARG A 94 3.49 -7.62 34.78
N ARG A 95 3.06 -8.35 35.81
CA ARG A 95 3.11 -7.88 37.20
C ARG A 95 4.54 -7.88 37.74
N VAL A 96 5.28 -8.95 37.50
CA VAL A 96 6.68 -9.10 37.91
C VAL A 96 7.54 -8.02 37.27
N SER A 97 7.44 -7.82 35.95
CA SER A 97 8.20 -6.78 35.25
C SER A 97 7.86 -5.36 35.72
N ARG A 98 6.59 -5.10 36.04
CA ARG A 98 6.17 -3.82 36.60
C ARG A 98 6.78 -3.57 37.98
N ARG A 99 6.77 -4.57 38.87
CA ARG A 99 7.35 -4.44 40.22
C ARG A 99 8.87 -4.30 40.19
N ASP A 100 9.52 -5.06 39.31
CA ASP A 100 10.97 -5.00 39.12
C ASP A 100 11.41 -3.59 38.70
N ARG A 101 10.70 -2.98 37.73
CA ARG A 101 10.91 -1.58 37.33
C ARG A 101 10.71 -0.57 38.46
N LEU A 102 9.86 -0.88 39.44
CA LEU A 102 9.58 -0.02 40.59
C LEU A 102 10.46 -0.33 41.81
N GLY A 103 11.38 -1.29 41.72
CA GLY A 103 12.22 -1.72 42.84
C GLY A 103 11.44 -2.34 44.01
N GLN A 104 10.23 -2.85 43.74
CA GLN A 104 9.37 -3.44 44.78
C GLN A 104 9.68 -4.94 44.96
N PRO A 105 9.60 -5.47 46.19
CA PRO A 105 9.75 -6.90 46.43
C PRO A 105 8.68 -7.71 45.70
N GLN A 106 9.07 -8.87 45.18
CA GLN A 106 8.16 -9.77 44.46
C GLN A 106 7.23 -10.50 45.42
N ASN A 107 6.01 -10.82 44.96
CA ASN A 107 5.05 -11.57 45.75
C ASN A 107 5.31 -13.08 45.62
N ILE A 108 5.31 -13.81 46.73
CA ILE A 108 5.54 -15.27 46.75
C ILE A 108 4.50 -16.00 45.90
N GLY A 109 3.25 -15.52 45.87
CA GLY A 109 2.20 -16.11 45.04
C GLY A 109 2.40 -15.98 43.53
N ASP A 110 3.35 -15.17 43.08
CA ASP A 110 3.74 -15.07 41.66
C ASP A 110 4.85 -16.09 41.28
N LEU A 111 5.41 -16.82 42.26
CA LEU A 111 6.45 -17.85 42.08
C LEU A 111 5.89 -19.29 42.05
N LEU A 112 4.57 -19.47 42.27
CA LEU A 112 3.84 -20.73 42.29
C LEU A 112 2.96 -20.91 41.04
#